data_AF-A0A164Z1Y4-F1
#
_entry.id   AF-A0A164Z1Y4-F1
#
_cell.length_a   1.000
_cell.length_b   1.000
_cell.length_c   1.000
_cell.angle_alpha   90.00
_cell.angle_beta   90.00
_cell.angle_gamma   90.00
#
_symmetry.space_group_name_H-M   'P 1'
#
loop_
_entity.id
_entity.type
_entity.pdbx_description
1 polymer ?
#
loop_
_entity_poly.entity_id
_entity_poly.type
_entity_poly.pdbx_seq_one_letter_code
_entity_poly.pdbx_strand_id
1 'polypeptide(L)'
;MPNSRDEEYDIWRAAASHLDDDDSDDDADIGSYHDRRNILIFDKNDSLIAGLEQRGTFTVANIYRWLSILYPLPNIWFLQSKTNAGIIPRESHAILPLGSYQIVDAGTCYSSDHAASALS
;
A
#
# COMPACT_ATOMS: atom_id res chain seq x y z
N MET A 1 -51.48 -31.99 11.01
CA MET A 1 -50.30 -31.78 10.15
C MET A 1 -49.56 -30.56 10.67
N PRO A 2 -48.54 -30.72 11.53
CA PRO A 2 -47.73 -29.60 11.99
C PRO A 2 -46.61 -29.29 10.99
N ASN A 3 -46.32 -28.00 10.83
CA ASN A 3 -45.34 -27.45 9.88
C ASN A 3 -43.92 -27.97 10.15
N SER A 4 -43.35 -28.64 9.14
CA SER A 4 -41.95 -29.01 9.03
C SER A 4 -41.13 -27.79 8.63
N ARG A 5 -40.78 -26.93 9.58
CA ARG A 5 -39.90 -25.78 9.34
C ARG A 5 -39.06 -25.29 10.52
N ASP A 6 -39.04 -26.05 11.62
CA ASP A 6 -38.35 -25.65 12.85
C ASP A 6 -37.14 -26.55 13.20
N GLU A 7 -36.83 -27.58 12.41
CA GLU A 7 -35.73 -28.53 12.70
C GLU A 7 -34.35 -28.13 12.12
N GLU A 8 -34.26 -27.03 11.35
CA GLU A 8 -32.99 -26.63 10.70
C GLU A 8 -32.16 -25.64 11.54
N TYR A 9 -32.72 -25.08 12.61
CA TYR A 9 -32.03 -24.09 13.45
C TYR A 9 -31.18 -24.70 14.58
N ASP A 10 -31.32 -25.99 14.88
CA ASP A 10 -30.58 -26.64 15.97
C ASP A 10 -29.21 -27.19 15.56
N ILE A 11 -28.90 -27.27 14.25
CA ILE A 11 -27.61 -27.78 13.76
C ILE A 11 -26.50 -26.72 13.90
N TRP A 12 -26.83 -25.43 13.94
CA TRP A 12 -25.86 -24.35 14.07
C TRP A 12 -25.45 -24.03 15.52
N ARG A 13 -26.22 -24.51 16.51
CA ARG A 13 -25.89 -24.28 17.94
C ARG A 13 -24.89 -25.28 18.51
N ALA A 14 -24.75 -26.46 17.91
CA ALA A 14 -23.82 -27.50 18.38
C ALA A 14 -22.38 -27.30 17.90
N ALA A 15 -22.14 -26.46 16.87
CA ALA A 15 -20.79 -26.14 16.42
C ALA A 15 -20.12 -25.01 17.24
N ALA A 16 -20.86 -24.36 18.14
CA ALA A 16 -20.39 -23.20 18.89
C ALA A 16 -19.81 -23.53 20.28
N SER A 17 -19.74 -24.81 20.69
CA SER A 17 -19.23 -25.21 22.02
C SER A 17 -17.89 -25.97 21.97
N HIS A 18 -17.06 -25.75 20.94
CA HIS A 18 -15.69 -26.27 20.83
C HIS A 18 -14.68 -25.16 20.48
N LEU A 19 -14.94 -23.95 20.98
CA LEU A 19 -13.97 -22.85 20.92
C LEU A 19 -13.56 -22.50 22.34
N ASP A 20 -12.95 -23.47 23.02
CA ASP A 20 -12.05 -23.26 24.14
C ASP A 20 -10.93 -24.29 23.98
N ASP A 21 -9.99 -23.96 23.10
CA ASP A 21 -8.59 -24.37 23.21
C ASP A 21 -7.78 -23.21 22.62
N ASP A 22 -7.37 -22.33 23.53
CA ASP A 22 -6.00 -21.86 23.65
C ASP A 22 -5.18 -21.80 22.34
N ASP A 23 -5.25 -20.66 21.66
CA ASP A 23 -4.11 -20.10 20.92
C ASP A 23 -4.02 -18.62 21.32
N SER A 24 -3.51 -18.38 22.53
CA SER A 24 -2.79 -17.14 22.78
C SER A 24 -1.51 -17.21 21.95
N ASP A 25 -1.52 -16.62 20.75
CA ASP A 25 -0.28 -16.42 20.01
C ASP A 25 -0.24 -15.00 19.47
N ASP A 26 0.38 -14.18 20.31
CA ASP A 26 1.03 -12.90 20.05
C ASP A 26 0.20 -11.80 19.39
N ASP A 27 0.26 -10.62 20.01
CA ASP A 27 0.31 -9.36 19.27
C ASP A 27 1.28 -9.59 18.11
N ALA A 28 0.75 -9.91 16.92
CA ALA A 28 1.53 -10.05 15.71
C ALA A 28 2.18 -8.69 15.50
N ASP A 29 3.41 -8.59 16.00
CA ASP A 29 4.21 -7.39 16.05
C ASP A 29 4.06 -6.74 14.68
N ILE A 30 3.41 -5.58 14.63
CA ILE A 30 3.21 -4.86 13.36
C ILE A 30 4.57 -4.65 12.69
N GLY A 31 5.66 -4.63 13.48
CA GLY A 31 7.04 -4.72 12.98
C GLY A 31 7.27 -5.92 12.06
N SER A 32 6.89 -7.12 12.49
CA SER A 32 7.03 -8.36 11.71
C SER A 32 6.22 -8.39 10.41
N TYR A 33 5.09 -7.67 10.34
CA TYR A 33 4.28 -7.54 9.13
C TYR A 33 5.00 -6.70 8.05
N HIS A 34 5.77 -5.70 8.47
CA HIS A 34 6.57 -4.85 7.59
C HIS A 34 7.92 -5.49 7.21
N ASP A 35 8.51 -6.33 8.06
CA ASP A 35 9.81 -6.97 7.82
C ASP A 35 9.84 -7.90 6.59
N ARG A 36 8.67 -8.42 6.17
CA ARG A 36 8.55 -9.26 4.97
C ARG A 36 8.36 -8.47 3.69
N ARG A 37 8.14 -7.15 3.77
CA ARG A 37 7.89 -6.29 2.62
C ARG A 37 9.21 -5.75 2.09
N ASN A 38 9.48 -6.02 0.82
CA ASN A 38 10.74 -5.67 0.17
C ASN A 38 10.63 -4.45 -0.76
N ILE A 39 9.43 -3.90 -0.90
CA ILE A 39 9.14 -2.64 -1.57
C ILE A 39 8.39 -1.75 -0.58
N LEU A 40 8.99 -0.64 -0.19
CA LEU A 40 8.44 0.31 0.78
C LEU A 40 8.13 1.63 0.09
N ILE A 41 6.95 2.20 0.33
CA ILE A 41 6.48 3.42 -0.33
C ILE A 41 6.10 4.43 0.75
N PHE A 42 6.77 5.57 0.71
CA PHE A 42 6.65 6.67 1.65
C PHE A 42 5.93 7.85 0.99
N ASP A 43 5.15 8.59 1.78
CA ASP A 43 4.57 9.85 1.34
C ASP A 43 5.61 10.99 1.32
N LYS A 44 5.14 12.20 1.00
CA LYS A 44 5.97 13.41 0.99
C LYS A 44 6.53 13.80 2.37
N ASN A 45 5.93 13.33 3.47
CA ASN A 45 6.33 13.61 4.85
C ASN A 45 7.22 12.51 5.42
N ASP A 46 7.72 11.62 4.57
CA ASP A 46 8.51 10.44 4.93
C ASP A 46 7.78 9.42 5.82
N SER A 47 6.44 9.42 5.77
CA SER A 47 5.62 8.42 6.45
C SER A 47 5.40 7.21 5.54
N LEU A 48 5.63 6.00 6.06
CA LEU A 48 5.36 4.76 5.32
C LEU A 48 3.85 4.62 5.09
N ILE A 49 3.43 4.63 3.82
CA ILE A 49 2.01 4.48 3.45
C ILE A 49 1.70 3.11 2.84
N ALA A 50 2.69 2.44 2.24
CA ALA A 50 2.50 1.10 1.72
C ALA A 50 3.77 0.26 1.82
N GLY A 51 3.62 -0.99 2.24
CA GLY A 51 4.64 -2.03 2.15
C GLY A 51 4.14 -3.16 1.27
N LEU A 52 4.87 -3.44 0.19
CA LEU A 52 4.55 -4.50 -0.77
C LEU A 52 5.59 -5.62 -0.66
N GLU A 53 5.10 -6.86 -0.70
CA GLU A 53 5.94 -8.03 -0.86
C GLU A 53 5.86 -8.44 -2.32
N GLN A 54 7.00 -8.42 -2.99
CA GLN A 54 7.06 -8.78 -4.39
C GLN A 54 6.81 -10.28 -4.57
N ARG A 55 5.53 -10.66 -4.70
CA ARG A 55 5.08 -11.99 -5.11
C ARG A 55 4.58 -11.94 -6.56
N GLY A 56 5.41 -12.36 -7.51
CA GLY A 56 5.07 -12.34 -8.94
C GLY A 56 5.33 -10.99 -9.63
N THR A 57 4.52 -10.66 -10.65
CA THR A 57 4.81 -9.59 -11.61
C THR A 57 4.25 -8.22 -11.17
N PHE A 58 4.90 -7.59 -10.19
CA PHE A 58 4.64 -6.21 -9.80
C PHE A 58 5.39 -5.24 -10.73
N THR A 59 4.78 -4.93 -11.87
CA THR A 59 5.33 -3.92 -12.77
C THR A 59 5.17 -2.52 -12.21
N VAL A 60 6.07 -1.61 -12.60
CA VAL A 60 5.99 -0.21 -12.22
C VAL A 60 4.62 0.39 -12.55
N ALA A 61 4.14 0.21 -13.78
CA ALA A 61 2.83 0.71 -14.20
C ALA A 61 1.68 0.22 -13.30
N ASN A 62 1.70 -1.04 -12.88
CA ASN A 62 0.68 -1.60 -11.98
C ASN A 62 0.72 -0.93 -10.59
N ILE A 63 1.92 -0.67 -10.05
CA ILE A 63 2.08 0.00 -8.76
C ILE A 63 1.58 1.43 -8.84
N TYR A 64 1.91 2.18 -9.90
CA TYR A 64 1.40 3.53 -10.10
C TYR A 64 -0.13 3.58 -10.17
N ARG A 65 -0.74 2.63 -10.89
CA ARG A 65 -2.20 2.51 -10.95
C ARG A 65 -2.81 2.17 -9.60
N TRP A 66 -2.24 1.21 -8.89
CA TRP A 66 -2.69 0.78 -7.56
C TRP A 66 -2.64 1.91 -6.55
N LEU A 67 -1.52 2.63 -6.47
CA LEU A 67 -1.35 3.79 -5.61
C LEU A 67 -2.37 4.90 -5.90
N SER A 68 -2.66 5.15 -7.18
CA SER A 68 -3.65 6.16 -7.59
C SER A 68 -5.08 5.80 -7.22
N ILE A 69 -5.38 4.51 -7.02
CA ILE A 69 -6.71 4.04 -6.60
C ILE A 69 -6.85 4.10 -5.08
N LEU A 70 -5.79 3.73 -4.35
CA LEU A 70 -5.85 3.57 -2.90
C LEU A 70 -5.60 4.86 -2.12
N TYR A 71 -4.80 5.77 -2.66
CA TYR A 71 -4.36 6.95 -1.92
C TYR A 71 -4.79 8.24 -2.63
N PRO A 72 -5.18 9.28 -1.87
CA PRO A 72 -5.46 10.60 -2.42
C PRO A 72 -4.15 11.32 -2.77
N LEU A 73 -3.54 10.94 -3.90
CA LEU A 73 -2.26 11.49 -4.34
C LEU A 73 -2.42 12.82 -5.10
N PRO A 74 -1.34 13.63 -5.19
CA PRO A 74 -1.34 14.86 -5.99
C PRO A 74 -1.70 14.59 -7.45
N ASN A 75 -2.07 15.64 -8.20
CA ASN A 75 -2.47 15.48 -9.60
C ASN A 75 -1.30 15.00 -10.49
N ILE A 76 -0.09 15.50 -10.22
CA ILE A 76 1.13 15.09 -10.92
C ILE A 76 2.14 14.66 -9.87
N TRP A 77 2.50 13.38 -9.86
CA TRP A 77 3.42 12.81 -8.89
C TRP A 77 4.27 11.70 -9.51
N PHE A 78 5.39 11.41 -8.88
CA PHE A 78 6.29 10.32 -9.27
C PHE A 78 6.86 9.60 -8.05
N LEU A 79 7.24 8.33 -8.26
CA LEU A 79 8.07 7.58 -7.33
C LEU A 79 9.53 7.95 -7.57
N GLN A 80 10.22 8.33 -6.50
CA GLN A 80 11.65 8.49 -6.47
C GLN A 80 12.27 7.42 -5.57
N SER A 81 13.29 6.71 -6.04
CA SER A 81 14.06 5.80 -5.18
C SER A 81 14.80 6.59 -4.11
N LYS A 82 14.64 6.20 -2.83
CA LYS A 82 15.39 6.79 -1.71
C LYS A 82 16.87 6.40 -1.73
N THR A 83 17.25 5.32 -2.43
CA THR A 83 18.63 4.83 -2.44
C THR A 83 19.52 5.58 -3.44
N ASN A 84 19.00 5.91 -4.62
CA ASN A 84 19.78 6.52 -5.70
C ASN A 84 19.17 7.81 -6.28
N ALA A 85 18.11 8.33 -5.65
CA ALA A 85 17.35 9.52 -6.07
C ALA A 85 16.78 9.44 -7.51
N GLY A 86 16.77 8.26 -8.13
CA GLY A 86 16.27 8.06 -9.49
C GLY A 86 14.74 8.09 -9.54
N ILE A 87 14.19 8.82 -10.51
CA ILE A 87 12.76 8.82 -10.80
C ILE A 87 12.39 7.53 -11.53
N ILE A 88 11.36 6.86 -11.04
CA ILE A 88 10.85 5.63 -11.62
C ILE A 88 9.90 5.96 -12.78
N PRO A 89 10.13 5.49 -14.01
CA PRO A 89 9.28 5.84 -15.15
C PRO A 89 7.89 5.19 -15.05
N ARG A 90 6.84 6.00 -14.92
CA ARG A 90 5.44 5.58 -14.69
C ARG A 90 4.94 4.48 -15.63
N GLU A 91 5.24 4.62 -16.92
CA GLU A 91 4.76 3.70 -17.98
C GLU A 91 5.65 2.46 -18.16
N SER A 92 6.63 2.25 -17.27
CA SER A 92 7.50 1.08 -17.37
C SER A 92 6.72 -0.21 -17.08
N HIS A 93 6.84 -1.18 -17.99
CA HIS A 93 6.37 -2.54 -17.76
C HIS A 93 7.43 -3.42 -17.09
N ALA A 94 8.60 -2.85 -16.76
CA ALA A 94 9.59 -3.55 -15.95
C ALA A 94 9.03 -3.79 -14.54
N ILE A 95 9.53 -4.85 -13.91
CA ILE A 95 9.31 -5.13 -12.50
C ILE A 95 9.90 -3.98 -11.69
N LEU A 96 9.15 -3.46 -10.70
CA LEU A 96 9.70 -2.46 -9.79
C LEU A 96 10.79 -3.13 -8.93
N PRO A 97 12.01 -2.57 -8.86
CA PRO A 97 13.06 -3.12 -8.02
C PRO A 97 12.69 -3.13 -6.54
N LEU A 98 13.35 -3.97 -5.77
CA LEU A 98 13.26 -3.93 -4.30
C LEU A 98 13.87 -2.63 -3.76
N GLY A 99 13.31 -2.12 -2.67
CA GLY A 99 13.82 -0.94 -1.98
C GLY A 99 12.74 0.02 -1.50
N SER A 100 13.19 1.22 -1.15
CA SER A 100 12.36 2.28 -0.58
C SER A 100 12.14 3.40 -1.59
N TYR A 101 10.90 3.82 -1.74
CA TYR A 101 10.46 4.81 -2.72
C TYR A 101 9.67 5.91 -2.03
N GLN A 102 9.83 7.15 -2.48
CA GLN A 102 9.11 8.30 -1.99
C GLN A 102 8.19 8.85 -3.07
N ILE A 103 6.96 9.21 -2.69
CA ILE A 103 6.06 9.98 -3.54
C ILE A 103 6.50 11.44 -3.53
N VAL A 104 6.81 11.95 -4.71
CA VAL A 104 7.20 13.34 -4.92
C VAL A 104 6.14 14.03 -5.77
N ASP A 105 5.73 15.23 -5.33
CA ASP A 105 4.78 16.08 -6.04
C ASP A 105 5.51 16.93 -7.08
N ALA A 106 5.12 16.79 -8.36
CA ALA A 106 5.64 17.60 -9.45
C ALA A 106 4.97 18.99 -9.53
N GLY A 107 3.89 19.22 -8.79
CA GLY A 107 3.28 20.55 -8.62
C GLY A 107 4.17 21.52 -7.85
N THR A 108 5.05 21.01 -6.97
CA THR A 108 5.97 21.82 -6.17
C THR A 108 7.22 22.30 -6.93
N CYS A 109 7.59 21.68 -8.06
CA CYS A 109 8.75 22.13 -8.85
C CYS A 109 8.46 23.30 -9.80
N TYR A 110 7.23 23.83 -9.84
CA TYR A 110 6.90 25.03 -10.63
C TYR A 110 6.97 26.35 -9.86
N SER A 111 7.36 26.34 -8.58
CA SER A 111 7.25 27.53 -7.73
C SER A 111 8.56 28.28 -7.44
N SER A 112 9.64 28.06 -8.20
CA SER A 112 10.95 28.67 -7.90
C SER A 112 11.78 29.19 -9.08
N ASP A 113 11.20 29.57 -10.23
CA ASP A 113 12.01 30.14 -11.34
C ASP A 113 11.31 31.23 -12.18
N HIS A 114 10.37 32.00 -11.61
CA HIS A 114 9.75 33.13 -12.35
C HIS A 114 9.58 34.42 -11.55
N ALA A 115 10.53 34.71 -10.64
CA ALA A 115 10.57 35.97 -9.88
C ALA A 115 11.93 36.68 -9.96
N ALA A 116 12.59 36.67 -11.12
CA ALA A 116 13.81 37.46 -11.33
C ALA A 116 14.00 37.86 -12.80
N SER A 117 13.08 38.65 -13.35
CA SER A 117 13.36 39.51 -14.53
C SER A 117 12.21 40.48 -14.74
N ALA A 118 12.07 41.44 -13.84
CA ALA A 118 11.33 42.68 -14.07
C ALA A 118 11.65 43.65 -12.92
N LEU A 119 12.82 44.27 -12.96
CA LEU A 119 13.15 45.58 -12.34
C LEU A 119 14.66 45.85 -12.50
N SER A 120 15.02 46.47 -13.63
CA SER A 120 15.99 47.58 -13.77
C SER A 120 16.46 47.68 -15.22
#